data_AF-A0A1W2B2C5-F1
#
_entry.id   AF-A0A1W2B2C5-F1
#
_cell.length_a   1.000
_cell.length_b   1.000
_cell.length_c   1.000
_cell.angle_alpha   90.00
_cell.angle_beta   90.00
_cell.angle_gamma   90.00
#
_symmetry.space_group_name_H-M   'P 1'
#
loop_
_entity.id
_entity.type
_entity.pdbx_description
1 polymer ?
#
loop_
_entity_poly.entity_id
_entity_poly.type
_entity_poly.pdbx_seq_one_letter_code
_entity_poly.pdbx_strand_id
1 'polypeptide(L)' 'MPIDFGYIAGTGADPVGEAMALFRRIGPAASALRTLPQEQRDEVETRLRELVEAHLADGRVRFPAAAWLVTATFDHRDG' A
#
# COMPACT_ATOMS: atom_id res chain seq x y z
N MET A 1 -0.56 8.20 20.54
CA MET A 1 -0.58 6.82 19.99
C MET A 1 -0.96 6.93 18.52
N PRO A 2 -0.41 6.12 17.60
CA PRO A 2 -0.87 6.14 16.21
C PRO A 2 -2.35 5.73 16.11
N ILE A 3 -3.01 6.18 15.05
CA ILE A 3 -4.41 5.88 14.73
C ILE A 3 -4.45 4.69 13.79
N ASP A 4 -5.16 3.64 14.18
CA ASP A 4 -5.38 2.48 13.32
C ASP A 4 -6.43 2.81 12.25
N PHE A 5 -6.17 2.38 11.01
CA PHE A 5 -7.08 2.55 9.89
C PHE A 5 -6.96 1.40 8.88
N GLY A 6 -7.98 1.28 8.02
CA GLY A 6 -7.92 0.37 6.88
C GLY A 6 -7.22 1.06 5.71
N TYR A 7 -6.02 0.63 5.37
CA TYR A 7 -5.36 1.05 4.13
C TYR A 7 -5.99 0.32 2.94
N ILE A 8 -6.68 1.07 2.09
CA ILE A 8 -7.31 0.54 0.88
C ILE A 8 -6.30 0.61 -0.25
N ALA A 9 -5.86 -0.55 -0.73
CA ALA A 9 -4.89 -0.66 -1.82
C ALA A 9 -5.57 -0.76 -3.20
N GLY A 10 -6.81 -1.21 -3.25
CA GLY A 10 -7.57 -1.32 -4.49
C GLY A 10 -9.08 -1.51 -4.26
N THR A 11 -9.87 -1.06 -5.24
CA THR A 11 -11.33 -1.00 -5.24
C THR A 11 -11.89 -1.15 -6.66
N GLY A 12 -13.21 -0.97 -6.83
CA GLY A 12 -13.82 -0.85 -8.15
C GLY A 12 -13.99 -2.19 -8.86
N ALA A 13 -13.87 -2.17 -10.19
CA ALA A 13 -14.16 -3.33 -11.04
C ALA A 13 -13.06 -4.41 -11.01
N ASP A 14 -11.81 -4.02 -10.70
CA ASP A 14 -10.69 -4.93 -10.51
C ASP A 14 -9.82 -4.48 -9.31
N PRO A 15 -10.28 -4.75 -8.07
CA PRO A 15 -9.57 -4.32 -6.87
C PRO A 15 -8.17 -4.93 -6.73
N VAL A 16 -7.99 -6.17 -7.20
CA VAL A 16 -6.70 -6.87 -7.16
C VAL A 16 -5.73 -6.24 -8.15
N GLY A 17 -6.16 -6.00 -9.39
CA GLY A 17 -5.36 -5.33 -10.40
C GLY A 17 -4.95 -3.91 -9.97
N GLU A 18 -5.86 -3.14 -9.38
CA GLU A 18 -5.55 -1.81 -8.85
C GLU A 18 -4.48 -1.87 -7.74
N ALA A 19 -4.63 -2.79 -6.78
CA ALA A 19 -3.65 -2.98 -5.71
C ALA A 19 -2.27 -3.42 -6.24
N MET A 20 -2.24 -4.35 -7.21
CA MET A 20 -1.00 -4.78 -7.84
C MET A 20 -0.30 -3.63 -8.58
N ALA A 21 -1.06 -2.81 -9.31
CA ALA A 21 -0.51 -1.62 -9.97
C ALA A 21 0.07 -0.61 -8.96
N LEU A 22 -0.61 -0.42 -7.82
CA LEU A 22 -0.13 0.45 -6.75
C LEU A 22 1.20 -0.05 -6.15
N PHE A 23 1.28 -1.32 -5.79
CA PHE A 23 2.48 -1.90 -5.17
C PHE A 23 3.68 -2.06 -6.12
N ARG A 24 3.44 -2.14 -7.43
CA ARG A 24 4.50 -2.02 -8.44
C ARG A 24 5.04 -0.59 -8.57
N ARG A 25 4.23 0.42 -8.22
CA ARG A 25 4.57 1.84 -8.38
C ARG A 25 5.23 2.44 -7.14
N ILE A 26 4.68 2.18 -5.96
CA ILE A 26 5.10 2.81 -4.70
C ILE A 26 5.27 1.76 -3.58
N GLY A 27 6.12 2.10 -2.60
CA GLY A 27 6.37 1.24 -1.45
C GLY A 27 7.53 0.25 -1.63
N PRO A 28 7.75 -0.63 -0.64
CA PRO A 28 8.91 -1.51 -0.60
C PRO A 28 8.90 -2.56 -1.72
N ALA A 29 7.73 -3.07 -2.11
CA ALA A 29 7.58 -4.03 -3.20
C ALA A 29 8.05 -3.43 -4.54
N ALA A 30 7.68 -2.20 -4.87
CA ALA A 30 8.11 -1.52 -6.09
C ALA A 30 9.63 -1.45 -6.22
N SER A 31 10.34 -1.17 -5.11
CA SER A 31 11.79 -1.11 -5.12
C SER A 31 12.42 -2.48 -5.30
N ALA A 32 11.95 -3.50 -4.58
CA ALA A 32 12.44 -4.86 -4.70
C ALA A 32 12.21 -5.41 -6.12
N LEU A 33 11.00 -5.23 -6.64
CA LEU A 33 10.64 -5.64 -7.99
C LEU A 33 11.55 -4.99 -9.04
N ARG A 34 12.00 -3.73 -8.87
CA ARG A 34 12.91 -3.07 -9.82
C ARG A 34 14.32 -3.63 -9.86
N THR A 35 14.80 -4.32 -8.83
CA THR A 35 16.21 -4.76 -8.74
C THR A 35 16.41 -6.25 -8.97
N LEU A 36 15.34 -7.06 -8.88
CA LEU A 36 15.43 -8.50 -9.04
C LEU A 36 15.68 -8.94 -10.49
N PRO A 37 16.36 -10.08 -10.73
CA PRO A 37 16.36 -10.77 -12.02
C PRO A 37 14.93 -11.21 -12.42
N GLN A 38 14.67 -11.37 -13.71
CA GLN A 38 13.32 -11.63 -14.22
C GLN A 38 12.65 -12.86 -13.59
N GLU A 39 13.33 -14.00 -13.49
CA GLU A 39 12.76 -15.21 -12.87
C GLU A 39 12.33 -14.99 -11.41
N GLN A 40 13.12 -14.23 -10.64
CA GLN A 40 12.80 -13.91 -9.25
C GLN A 40 11.68 -12.87 -9.14
N ARG A 41 11.54 -11.98 -10.13
CA ARG A 41 10.40 -11.05 -10.19
C ARG A 41 9.09 -11.80 -10.32
N ASP A 42 9.00 -12.77 -11.23
CA ASP A 42 7.76 -13.50 -11.49
C ASP A 42 7.29 -14.27 -10.23
N GLU A 43 8.23 -14.87 -9.49
CA GLU A 43 7.95 -15.52 -8.22
C GLU A 43 7.46 -14.52 -7.15
N VAL A 44 8.11 -13.37 -7.03
CA VAL A 44 7.70 -12.31 -6.08
C VAL A 44 6.35 -11.71 -6.46
N GLU A 45 6.08 -11.50 -7.75
CA GLU A 45 4.79 -10.99 -8.22
C GLU A 45 3.65 -11.98 -7.95
N THR A 46 3.92 -13.28 -8.10
CA THR A 46 2.94 -14.33 -7.77
C THR A 46 2.60 -14.30 -6.29
N ARG A 47 3.61 -14.28 -5.42
CA ARG A 47 3.40 -14.18 -3.95
C ARG A 47 2.72 -12.88 -3.54
N LEU A 48 3.06 -11.77 -4.20
CA LEU A 48 2.43 -10.48 -3.94
C LEU A 48 0.94 -10.50 -4.33
N ARG A 49 0.61 -11.16 -5.45
CA ARG A 49 -0.79 -11.35 -5.86
C ARG A 49 -1.55 -12.20 -4.84
N GLU A 50 -1.00 -13.32 -4.40
CA GLU A 50 -1.62 -14.18 -3.39
C GLU A 50 -1.89 -13.39 -2.09
N LEU A 51 -0.94 -12.56 -1.66
CA LEU A 51 -1.11 -11.67 -0.51
C LEU A 51 -2.26 -10.66 -0.72
N VAL A 52 -2.34 -10.04 -1.90
CA VAL A 52 -3.40 -9.09 -2.25
C VAL A 52 -4.77 -9.78 -2.26
N GLU A 53 -4.87 -10.95 -2.87
CA GLU A 53 -6.10 -11.74 -2.94
C GLU A 53 -6.57 -12.19 -1.55
N ALA A 54 -5.64 -12.56 -0.66
CA ALA A 54 -5.97 -12.90 0.73
C ALA A 54 -6.56 -11.71 1.53
N HIS A 55 -6.36 -10.48 1.07
CA HIS A 55 -6.89 -9.25 1.69
C HIS A 55 -8.10 -8.68 0.92
N LEU A 56 -8.60 -9.38 -0.09
CA LEU A 56 -9.80 -9.01 -0.81
C LEU A 56 -11.05 -9.37 0.00
N ALA A 57 -11.80 -8.36 0.41
CA ALA A 57 -13.10 -8.50 1.05
C ALA A 57 -14.03 -7.38 0.60
N ASP A 58 -15.31 -7.70 0.38
CA ASP A 58 -16.35 -6.73 0.01
C ASP A 58 -15.98 -5.82 -1.19
N GLY A 59 -15.30 -6.41 -2.18
CA GLY A 59 -14.86 -5.69 -3.39
C GLY A 59 -13.70 -4.70 -3.15
N ARG A 60 -12.94 -4.87 -2.07
CA ARG A 60 -11.80 -4.01 -1.72
C ARG A 60 -10.64 -4.83 -1.21
N VAL A 61 -9.42 -4.43 -1.56
CA VAL A 61 -8.20 -4.94 -0.93
C VAL A 61 -7.85 -4.03 0.24
N ARG A 62 -7.95 -4.54 1.48
CA ARG A 62 -7.72 -3.77 2.70
C ARG A 62 -6.63 -4.38 3.57
N PHE A 63 -5.65 -3.56 3.95
CA PHE A 63 -4.62 -3.91 4.93
C PHE A 63 -4.83 -3.15 6.25
N PRO A 64 -4.51 -3.75 7.41
CA PRO A 64 -4.39 -3.01 8.66
C PRO A 64 -3.21 -2.05 8.56
N ALA A 65 -3.40 -0.80 8.98
CA ALA A 65 -2.37 0.23 8.97
C ALA A 65 -2.51 1.18 10.16
N ALA A 66 -1.45 1.93 10.45
CA ALA A 66 -1.40 2.88 11.55
C ALA A 66 -0.79 4.21 11.08
N ALA A 67 -1.35 5.34 11.49
CA ALA A 67 -0.90 6.68 11.12
C ALA A 67 -0.61 7.55 12.35
N TRP A 68 0.50 8.30 12.30
CA TRP A 68 0.75 9.38 13.26
C TRP A 68 0.26 10.69 12.67
N LEU A 69 -0.81 11.25 13.25
CA LEU A 69 -1.24 12.61 12.93
C LEU A 69 -0.47 13.59 13.82
N VAL A 70 0.31 14.47 13.19
CA VAL A 70 1.11 15.48 13.88
C VAL A 70 0.55 16.85 13.51
N THR A 71 0.13 17.62 14.52
CA THR A 71 -0.35 18.99 14.35
C THR A 71 0.71 19.94 14.89
N ALA A 72 1.02 20.98 14.14
CA ALA A 72 1.86 22.09 14.60
C ALA A 72 1.06 23.39 14.48
N THR A 73 1.15 24.23 15.51
CA THR A 73 0.60 25.58 15.51
C THR A 73 1.73 26.56 15.73
N PHE A 74 1.72 27.66 15.00
CA PHE A 74 2.64 28.78 15.23
C PHE A 74 1.80 30.03 15.53
N ASP A 75 2.12 30.72 16.63
CA ASP A 75 1.55 32.04 16.92
C ASP A 75 2.51 33.09 16.36
N HIS A 76 2.07 33.81 15.32
CA HIS A 76 2.82 34.95 14.82
C HIS A 76 2.42 36.20 15.61
N ARG A 77 3.05 36.36 16.77
CA ARG A 77 3.11 37.64 17.49
C ARG A 77 4.58 37.97 17.70
N ASP A 78 5.12 38.76 16.79
CA ASP A 78 5.82 40.02 17.10
C ASP A 78 6.49 40.57 15.84
N GLY A 79 6.19 41.85 15.58
CA GLY A 79 6.91 42.79 14.74
C GLY A 79 7.39 43.96 15.59
#